data_AF-E0WIG6-F1
#
_entry.id   AF-E0WIG6-F1
#
_cell.length_a   1.000
_cell.length_b   1.000
_cell.length_c   1.000
_cell.angle_alpha   90.00
_cell.angle_beta   90.00
_cell.angle_gamma   90.00
#
_symmetry.space_group_name_H-M   'P 1'
#
loop_
_entity.id
_entity.type
_entity.pdbx_description
1 polymer ?
#
loop_
_entity_poly.entity_id
_entity_poly.type
_entity_poly.pdbx_seq_one_letter_code
_entity_poly.pdbx_strand_id
1 'polypeptide(L)'
;MFKDSYRTNFSFLKPLLLLLCLLLPFSLHADSDDCRITCVWDEYAKEFKTNFCKFGLNNLNHGQYKQAFKNFRKAQEYGIGLGSVYLAKMYLEGKG
;
A
#
# COMPACT_ATOMS: atom_id res chain seq x y z
N MET A 1 10.79 42.76 -33.24
CA MET A 1 9.54 42.17 -32.70
C MET A 1 9.73 40.91 -31.83
N PHE A 2 10.91 40.28 -31.79
CA PHE A 2 11.15 39.09 -30.93
C PHE A 2 11.71 39.41 -29.52
N LYS A 3 12.23 40.63 -29.32
CA LYS A 3 12.99 41.00 -28.11
C LYS A 3 12.10 41.27 -26.89
N ASP A 4 10.89 41.76 -27.13
CA ASP A 4 9.94 42.08 -26.06
C ASP A 4 9.20 40.83 -25.57
N SER A 5 9.07 39.81 -26.42
CA SER A 5 8.36 38.57 -26.10
C SER A 5 9.05 37.77 -24.97
N TYR A 6 10.38 37.70 -24.94
CA TYR A 6 11.08 36.99 -23.86
C TYR A 6 11.03 37.74 -22.52
N ARG A 7 10.97 39.08 -22.53
CA ARG A 7 10.92 39.88 -21.29
C ARG A 7 9.61 39.67 -20.56
N THR A 8 8.50 39.63 -21.29
CA THR A 8 7.16 39.42 -20.73
C THR A 8 7.00 38.00 -20.21
N ASN A 9 7.46 37.01 -20.98
CA ASN A 9 7.42 35.59 -20.58
C ASN A 9 8.31 35.30 -19.36
N PHE A 10 9.52 35.89 -19.31
CA PHE A 10 10.41 35.75 -18.15
C PHE A 10 9.86 36.43 -16.89
N SER A 11 9.13 37.53 -17.04
CA SER A 11 8.43 38.17 -15.91
C SER A 11 7.30 37.31 -15.35
N PHE A 12 6.65 36.49 -16.20
CA PHE A 12 5.57 35.59 -15.80
C PHE A 12 6.07 34.31 -15.11
N LEU A 13 7.27 33.84 -15.46
CA LEU A 13 7.90 32.64 -14.88
C LEU A 13 8.40 32.86 -13.44
N LYS A 14 8.78 34.09 -13.09
CA LYS A 14 9.28 34.43 -11.74
C LYS A 14 8.32 34.11 -10.59
N PRO A 15 7.04 34.53 -10.62
CA PRO A 15 6.11 34.19 -9.55
C PRO A 15 5.81 32.68 -9.50
N LEU A 16 5.82 31.98 -10.64
CA LEU A 16 5.64 30.53 -10.71
C LEU A 16 6.79 29.77 -10.03
N LEU A 17 8.03 30.20 -10.27
CA LEU A 17 9.23 29.66 -9.60
C LEU A 17 9.22 29.93 -8.10
N LEU A 18 8.78 31.12 -7.66
CA LEU A 18 8.64 31.44 -6.25
C LEU A 18 7.57 30.57 -5.56
N LEU A 19 6.43 30.33 -6.22
CA LEU A 19 5.39 29.42 -5.75
C LEU A 19 5.90 27.97 -5.64
N LEU A 20 6.67 27.50 -6.63
CA LEU A 20 7.29 26.17 -6.58
C LEU A 20 8.22 26.06 -5.36
N CYS A 21 9.09 27.06 -5.14
CA CYS A 21 10.00 27.10 -4.00
C CYS A 21 9.27 27.15 -2.64
N LEU A 22 8.10 27.80 -2.57
CA LEU A 22 7.28 27.89 -1.36
C LEU A 22 6.53 26.59 -1.04
N LEU A 23 6.25 25.77 -2.06
CA LEU A 23 5.59 24.47 -1.91
C LEU A 23 6.56 23.31 -1.63
N LEU A 24 7.83 23.43 -2.03
CA LEU A 24 8.88 22.44 -1.74
C LEU A 24 9.01 22.06 -0.23
N PRO A 25 8.97 22.99 0.74
CA PRO A 25 9.06 22.63 2.15
C PRO A 25 7.82 21.89 2.69
N PHE A 26 6.65 22.00 2.04
CA PHE A 26 5.46 21.19 2.39
C PHE A 26 5.61 19.72 1.99
N SER A 27 6.42 19.42 0.97
CA SER A 27 6.69 18.04 0.53
C SER A 27 7.79 17.34 1.32
N LEU A 28 8.61 18.09 2.05
CA LEU A 28 9.82 17.61 2.74
C LEU A 28 9.69 17.65 4.28
N HIS A 29 8.48 17.45 4.80
CA HIS A 29 8.20 17.34 6.24
C HIS A 29 7.58 15.98 6.60
N ALA A 30 8.22 14.91 6.13
CA ALA A 30 7.98 13.55 6.59
C ALA A 30 9.32 12.96 7.00
N ASP A 31 9.86 13.35 8.15
CA ASP A 31 11.08 12.75 8.66
C ASP A 31 11.04 12.53 10.18
N SER A 32 11.50 11.33 10.56
CA SER A 32 11.65 10.71 11.88
C SER A 32 10.47 9.97 12.56
N ASP A 33 9.24 10.49 12.62
CA ASP A 33 8.13 9.76 13.30
C ASP A 33 7.49 8.67 12.44
N ASP A 34 7.57 8.82 11.11
CA ASP A 34 7.02 7.86 10.15
C ASP A 34 7.72 6.51 10.24
N CYS A 35 9.03 6.47 10.54
CA CYS A 35 9.80 5.23 10.65
C CYS A 35 9.37 4.39 11.86
N ARG A 36 9.02 5.00 13.01
CA ARG A 36 8.54 4.25 14.18
C ARG A 36 7.12 3.74 13.98
N ILE A 37 6.25 4.55 13.38
CA ILE A 37 4.88 4.16 13.04
C ILE A 37 4.91 3.04 12.00
N THR A 38 5.63 3.21 10.88
CA THR A 38 5.80 2.14 9.87
C THR A 38 6.41 0.87 10.45
N CYS A 39 7.46 0.93 11.28
CA CYS A 39 8.03 -0.28 11.90
C CYS A 39 7.03 -1.01 12.82
N VAL A 40 6.24 -0.30 13.62
CA VAL A 40 5.19 -0.90 14.47
C VAL A 40 4.10 -1.53 13.61
N TRP A 41 3.66 -0.85 12.54
CA TRP A 41 2.73 -1.43 11.59
C TRP A 41 3.34 -2.60 10.83
N ASP A 42 4.65 -2.64 10.58
CA ASP A 42 5.30 -3.72 9.83
C ASP A 42 5.44 -4.98 10.69
N GLU A 43 5.73 -4.84 11.98
CA GLU A 43 5.74 -5.96 12.93
C GLU A 43 4.32 -6.50 13.19
N TYR A 44 3.35 -5.62 13.45
CA TYR A 44 1.94 -6.00 13.57
C TYR A 44 1.42 -6.58 12.26
N ALA A 45 1.71 -5.97 11.11
CA ALA A 45 1.32 -6.49 9.81
C ALA A 45 1.98 -7.84 9.56
N LYS A 46 3.24 -8.06 9.96
CA LYS A 46 3.90 -9.35 9.81
C LYS A 46 3.24 -10.43 10.66
N GLU A 47 2.94 -10.16 11.93
CA GLU A 47 2.24 -11.12 12.79
C GLU A 47 0.82 -11.38 12.29
N PHE A 48 0.08 -10.33 11.96
CA PHE A 48 -1.30 -10.39 11.46
C PHE A 48 -1.41 -11.09 10.09
N LYS A 49 -0.48 -10.79 9.17
CA LYS A 49 -0.34 -11.42 7.85
C LYS A 49 -0.01 -12.89 7.94
N THR A 50 0.85 -13.24 8.90
CA THR A 50 1.21 -14.63 9.14
C THR A 50 0.04 -15.39 9.74
N ASN A 51 -0.71 -14.80 10.66
CA ASN A 51 -1.78 -15.49 11.38
C ASN A 51 -2.92 -15.97 10.48
N PHE A 52 -3.54 -15.10 9.67
CA PHE A 52 -4.66 -15.54 8.82
C PHE A 52 -4.24 -16.59 7.79
N CYS A 53 -3.09 -16.41 7.15
CA CYS A 53 -2.59 -17.40 6.19
C CYS A 53 -2.21 -18.72 6.89
N LYS A 54 -1.59 -18.68 8.07
CA LYS A 54 -1.20 -19.87 8.85
C LYS A 54 -2.40 -20.65 9.34
N PHE A 55 -3.39 -19.98 9.94
CA PHE A 55 -4.64 -20.64 10.37
C PHE A 55 -5.45 -21.13 9.16
N GLY A 56 -5.48 -20.36 8.06
CA GLY A 56 -6.13 -20.78 6.81
C GLY A 56 -5.53 -22.07 6.26
N LEU A 57 -4.19 -22.14 6.17
CA LEU A 57 -3.46 -23.33 5.75
C LEU A 57 -3.66 -24.52 6.68
N ASN A 58 -3.59 -24.29 7.99
CA ASN A 58 -3.84 -25.35 8.97
C ASN A 58 -5.25 -25.94 8.78
N ASN A 59 -6.26 -25.09 8.63
CA ASN A 59 -7.63 -25.53 8.40
C ASN A 59 -7.78 -26.25 7.06
N LEU A 60 -7.12 -25.77 6.00
CA LEU A 60 -7.12 -26.41 4.69
C LEU A 60 -6.54 -27.84 4.78
N ASN A 61 -5.43 -28.02 5.50
CA ASN A 61 -4.78 -29.31 5.69
C ASN A 61 -5.61 -30.29 6.53
N HIS A 62 -6.42 -29.79 7.46
CA HIS A 62 -7.33 -30.60 8.28
C HIS A 62 -8.72 -30.78 7.64
N GLY A 63 -8.91 -30.38 6.38
CA GLY A 63 -10.19 -30.51 5.66
C GLY A 63 -11.27 -29.54 6.13
N GLN A 64 -10.93 -28.54 6.94
CA GLN A 64 -11.86 -27.54 7.47
C GLN A 64 -12.04 -26.38 6.47
N TYR A 65 -12.53 -26.70 5.27
CA TYR A 65 -12.55 -25.79 4.12
C TYR A 65 -13.31 -24.48 4.39
N LYS A 66 -14.47 -24.53 5.04
CA LYS A 66 -15.25 -23.32 5.38
C LYS A 66 -14.46 -22.33 6.25
N GLN A 67 -13.63 -22.82 7.15
CA GLN A 67 -12.81 -21.97 8.02
C GLN A 67 -11.55 -21.48 7.29
N ALA A 68 -10.94 -22.35 6.49
CA ALA A 68 -9.83 -21.97 5.61
C ALA A 68 -10.22 -20.81 4.68
N PHE A 69 -11.39 -20.92 4.03
CA PHE A 69 -11.95 -19.90 3.16
C PHE A 69 -12.11 -18.55 3.88
N LYS A 70 -12.73 -18.56 5.07
CA LYS A 70 -12.91 -17.34 5.89
C LYS A 70 -11.57 -16.68 6.22
N ASN A 71 -10.56 -17.47 6.58
CA ASN A 71 -9.24 -16.95 6.92
C ASN A 71 -8.54 -16.34 5.70
N PHE A 72 -8.59 -17.01 4.55
CA PHE A 72 -7.98 -16.47 3.33
C PHE A 72 -8.71 -15.25 2.78
N ARG A 73 -10.05 -15.18 2.94
CA ARG A 73 -10.84 -14.00 2.60
C ARG A 73 -10.48 -12.79 3.46
N LYS A 74 -10.34 -12.98 4.78
CA LYS A 74 -9.82 -11.92 5.66
C LYS A 74 -8.42 -11.48 5.23
N ALA A 75 -7.53 -12.43 4.92
CA ALA A 75 -6.20 -12.09 4.43
C ALA A 75 -6.28 -11.22 3.15
N GLN A 76 -7.11 -11.59 2.18
CA GLN A 76 -7.36 -10.78 0.98
C GLN A 76 -7.91 -9.38 1.31
N GLU A 77 -8.89 -9.28 2.22
CA GLU A 77 -9.51 -8.01 2.64
C GLU A 77 -8.47 -7.07 3.29
N TYR A 78 -7.48 -7.61 4.00
CA TYR A 78 -6.35 -6.86 4.55
C TYR A 78 -5.20 -6.62 3.56
N GLY A 79 -5.40 -6.88 2.27
CA GLY A 79 -4.38 -6.65 1.23
C GLY A 79 -3.24 -7.67 1.22
N ILE A 80 -3.40 -8.80 1.89
CA ILE A 80 -2.40 -9.87 1.92
C ILE A 80 -2.57 -10.72 0.67
N GLY A 81 -1.68 -10.52 -0.32
CA GLY A 81 -1.76 -11.22 -1.61
C GLY A 81 -1.85 -12.75 -1.53
N LEU A 82 -1.25 -13.37 -0.50
CA LEU A 82 -1.35 -14.82 -0.26
C LEU A 82 -2.80 -15.27 -0.04
N GLY A 83 -3.68 -14.44 0.52
CA GLY A 83 -5.10 -14.74 0.68
C GLY A 83 -5.78 -15.03 -0.66
N SER A 84 -5.56 -14.17 -1.65
CA SER A 84 -6.10 -14.36 -3.01
C SER A 84 -5.55 -15.61 -3.69
N VAL A 85 -4.27 -15.91 -3.53
CA VAL A 85 -3.65 -17.13 -4.09
C VAL A 85 -4.30 -18.40 -3.52
N TYR A 86 -4.49 -18.46 -2.20
CA TYR A 86 -5.09 -19.63 -1.57
C TYR A 86 -6.60 -19.75 -1.85
N LEU A 87 -7.32 -18.63 -1.98
CA LEU A 87 -8.71 -18.66 -2.45
C LEU A 87 -8.80 -19.22 -3.86
N ALA A 88 -7.95 -18.76 -4.78
CA ALA A 88 -7.90 -19.29 -6.15
C ALA A 88 -7.64 -20.80 -6.17
N LYS A 89 -6.67 -21.27 -5.36
CA LYS A 89 -6.40 -22.71 -5.18
C LYS A 89 -7.64 -23.47 -4.68
N MET A 90 -8.32 -22.95 -3.65
CA MET A 90 -9.53 -23.59 -3.12
C MET A 90 -10.63 -23.70 -4.17
N TYR A 91 -10.85 -22.67 -5.00
CA TYR A 91 -11.81 -22.74 -6.09
C TYR A 91 -11.42 -23.76 -7.17
N LEU A 92 -10.14 -23.81 -7.55
CA LEU A 92 -9.64 -24.81 -8.52
C LEU A 92 -9.82 -26.25 -8.01
N GLU A 93 -9.70 -26.46 -6.71
CA GLU A 93 -9.88 -27.77 -6.06
C GLU A 93 -11.34 -28.08 -5.70
N GLY A 94 -12.30 -27.18 -5.98
CA GLY A 94 -13.71 -27.34 -5.62
C GLY A 94 -13.99 -27.30 -4.11
N LYS A 95 -13.11 -26.64 -3.35
CA LYS A 95 -13.16 -26.51 -1.88
C LYS A 95 -13.51 -25.10 -1.40
N GLY A 96 -13.62 -24.14 -2.33
CA GLY A 96 -13.89 -22.72 -2.08
C GLY A 96 -15.37 -22.41 -1.99
#